data_AF-A0A7Z1TU54-F1
#
_entry.id   AF-A0A7Z1TU54-F1
#
_cell.length_a   1.000
_cell.length_b   1.000
_cell.length_c   1.000
_cell.angle_alpha   90.00
_cell.angle_beta   90.00
_cell.angle_gamma   90.00
#
_symmetry.space_group_name_H-M   'P 1'
#
loop_
_entity.id
_entity.type
_entity.pdbx_description
1 polymer ?
#
loop_
_entity_poly.entity_id
_entity_poly.type
_entity_poly.pdbx_seq_one_letter_code
_entity_poly.pdbx_strand_id
1 'polypeptide(L)'
;VPAESSYGLVYRLAAEIGSWEHEHLEKVAPPHPYPVEFAAAARWRTTPEKVELLRSIGFENFEFFQTLTRHPKYSDELVEQPVEGYDRGDYVAIRARKP
;
A
#
# COMPACT_ATOMS: atom_id res chain seq x y z
N VAL A 1 -1.88 -3.07 -0.93
CA VAL A 1 -1.11 -1.99 -0.27
C VAL A 1 0.17 -2.59 0.32
N PRO A 2 1.36 -2.11 -0.07
CA PRO A 2 2.62 -2.40 0.61
C PRO A 2 2.63 -1.86 2.04
N ALA A 3 3.25 -2.55 2.99
CA ALA A 3 3.24 -2.14 4.40
C ALA A 3 4.04 -0.85 4.69
N GLU A 4 5.02 -0.56 3.83
CA GLU A 4 5.91 0.61 3.84
C GLU A 4 5.31 1.82 3.13
N SER A 5 4.18 1.65 2.44
CA SER A 5 3.54 2.71 1.68
C SER A 5 2.81 3.69 2.62
N SER A 6 2.54 4.91 2.16
CA SER A 6 1.86 5.93 2.95
C SER A 6 0.45 5.51 3.42
N TYR A 7 -0.36 4.89 2.55
CA TYR A 7 -1.61 4.24 2.92
C TYR A 7 -1.37 3.10 3.91
N GLY A 8 -0.35 2.27 3.69
CA GLY A 8 0.01 1.18 4.60
C GLY A 8 0.30 1.69 6.00
N LEU A 9 1.05 2.78 6.13
CA LEU A 9 1.38 3.42 7.40
C LEU A 9 0.14 4.03 8.08
N VAL A 10 -0.67 4.79 7.34
CA VAL A 10 -1.87 5.45 7.89
C VAL A 10 -2.92 4.41 8.34
N TYR A 11 -3.18 3.37 7.53
CA TYR A 11 -4.10 2.31 7.92
C TYR A 11 -3.63 1.53 9.14
N ARG A 12 -2.33 1.23 9.23
CA ARG A 12 -1.78 0.53 10.40
C ARG A 12 -1.81 1.41 11.65
N LEU A 13 -1.58 2.71 11.52
CA LEU A 13 -1.70 3.64 12.63
C LEU A 13 -3.16 3.76 13.11
N ALA A 14 -4.12 3.85 12.19
CA ALA A 14 -5.54 3.84 12.52
C ALA A 14 -5.96 2.51 13.18
N ALA A 15 -5.42 1.37 12.73
CA ALA A 15 -5.63 0.07 13.36
C ALA A 15 -5.08 0.01 14.78
N GLU A 16 -3.89 0.56 15.02
CA GLU A 16 -3.29 0.62 16.37
C GLU A 16 -4.09 1.53 17.31
N ILE A 17 -4.58 2.67 16.81
CA ILE A 17 -5.42 3.61 17.56
C ILE A 17 -6.85 3.05 17.77
N GLY A 18 -7.33 2.22 16.85
CA GLY A 18 -8.67 1.66 16.85
C GLY A 18 -9.76 2.62 16.34
N SER A 19 -9.40 3.76 15.75
CA SER A 19 -10.37 4.75 15.26
C SER A 19 -9.78 5.68 14.19
N TRP A 20 -10.66 6.18 13.31
CA TRP A 20 -10.36 7.29 12.40
C TRP A 20 -10.64 8.67 13.00
N GLU A 21 -11.41 8.73 14.10
CA GLU A 21 -11.88 9.97 14.74
C GLU A 21 -10.80 10.64 15.61
N HIS A 22 -9.57 10.11 15.62
CA HIS A 22 -8.47 10.70 16.35
C HIS A 22 -8.08 12.05 15.71
N GLU A 23 -7.87 13.09 16.53
CA GLU A 23 -7.67 14.49 16.09
C GLU A 23 -6.51 14.70 15.09
N HIS A 24 -5.53 13.79 15.09
CA HIS A 24 -4.39 13.80 14.16
C HIS A 24 -4.67 12.97 12.90
N LEU A 25 -5.48 11.92 12.98
CA LEU A 25 -5.83 11.07 11.85
C LEU A 25 -6.87 11.75 10.95
N GLU A 26 -7.88 12.39 11.52
CA GLU A 26 -8.92 13.10 10.76
C GLU A 26 -8.32 14.12 9.77
N LYS A 27 -7.18 14.73 10.13
CA LYS A 27 -6.48 15.71 9.29
C LYS A 27 -5.74 15.11 8.10
N VAL A 28 -5.40 13.82 8.14
CA VAL A 28 -4.53 13.15 7.16
C VAL A 28 -5.16 11.92 6.51
N ALA A 29 -6.29 11.46 7.01
CA ALA A 29 -7.02 10.31 6.48
C ALA A 29 -7.42 10.55 5.01
N PRO A 30 -7.48 9.48 4.21
CA PRO A 30 -8.12 9.55 2.89
C PRO A 30 -9.61 9.92 3.06
N PRO A 31 -10.27 10.49 2.04
CA PRO A 31 -11.68 10.89 2.14
C PRO A 31 -12.64 9.73 2.45
N HIS A 32 -12.29 8.53 1.99
CA HIS A 32 -13.08 7.31 2.14
C HIS A 32 -12.20 6.14 2.64
N PRO A 33 -11.76 6.16 3.91
CA PRO A 33 -10.92 5.08 4.43
C PRO A 33 -11.73 3.79 4.59
N TYR A 34 -11.07 2.64 4.45
CA TYR A 34 -11.65 1.38 4.90
C TYR A 34 -11.91 1.39 6.42
N PRO A 35 -12.92 0.63 6.89
CA PRO A 35 -13.13 0.38 8.31
C PRO A 35 -11.84 -0.09 9.01
N VAL A 36 -11.63 0.37 10.24
CA VAL A 36 -10.40 0.10 11.01
C VAL A 36 -10.22 -1.41 11.24
N GLU A 37 -11.32 -2.13 11.39
CA GLU A 37 -11.34 -3.58 11.56
C GLU A 37 -10.73 -4.32 10.36
N PHE A 38 -10.90 -3.78 9.14
CA PHE A 38 -10.29 -4.36 7.94
C PHE A 38 -8.78 -4.10 7.91
N ALA A 39 -8.36 -2.92 8.35
CA ALA A 39 -6.94 -2.59 8.49
C ALA A 39 -6.27 -3.46 9.57
N ALA A 40 -6.95 -3.71 10.69
CA ALA A 40 -6.47 -4.58 11.77
C ALA A 40 -6.39 -6.06 11.34
N ALA A 41 -7.36 -6.53 10.52
CA ALA A 41 -7.37 -7.90 10.02
C ALA A 41 -6.38 -8.15 8.87
N ALA A 42 -5.88 -7.08 8.23
CA ALA A 42 -5.00 -7.19 7.06
C ALA A 42 -3.62 -7.75 7.41
N ARG A 43 -3.09 -8.59 6.51
CA ARG A 43 -1.69 -9.04 6.56
C ARG A 43 -0.81 -8.06 5.80
N TRP A 44 -0.25 -7.11 6.53
CA TRP A 44 0.66 -6.11 5.97
C TRP A 44 2.01 -6.76 5.63
N ARG A 45 2.40 -6.69 4.36
CA ARG A 45 3.71 -7.13 3.86
C ARG A 45 4.31 -6.09 2.95
N THR A 46 5.61 -5.92 3.04
CA THR A 46 6.32 -5.00 2.15
C THR A 46 6.43 -5.54 0.74
N THR A 47 6.72 -4.67 -0.22
CA THR A 47 7.02 -5.13 -1.59
C THR A 47 8.23 -6.06 -1.61
N PRO A 48 9.38 -5.74 -0.95
CA PRO A 48 10.51 -6.66 -0.85
C PRO A 48 10.18 -8.01 -0.23
N GLU A 49 9.37 -8.08 0.84
CA GLU A 49 8.97 -9.35 1.45
C GLU A 49 8.18 -10.24 0.47
N LYS A 50 7.29 -9.64 -0.32
CA LYS A 50 6.53 -10.36 -1.35
C LYS A 50 7.44 -10.85 -2.48
N VAL A 51 8.39 -10.02 -2.90
CA VAL A 51 9.36 -10.40 -3.95
C VAL A 51 10.24 -11.55 -3.47
N GLU A 52 10.72 -11.52 -2.23
CA GLU A 52 11.55 -12.59 -1.69
C GLU A 52 10.79 -13.91 -1.60
N LEU A 53 9.52 -13.87 -1.18
CA LEU A 53 8.64 -15.04 -1.22
C LEU A 53 8.49 -15.59 -2.64
N LEU A 54 8.24 -14.73 -3.63
CA LEU A 54 8.10 -15.15 -5.03
C LEU A 54 9.41 -15.76 -5.58
N ARG A 55 10.56 -15.18 -5.26
CA ARG A 55 11.87 -15.75 -5.61
C ARG A 55 12.07 -17.13 -5.01
N SER A 56 11.69 -17.31 -3.74
CA SER A 56 11.85 -18.59 -3.04
C SER A 56 11.08 -19.76 -3.68
N ILE A 57 10.04 -19.46 -4.47
CA ILE A 57 9.22 -20.44 -5.19
C ILE A 57 9.50 -20.46 -6.71
N GLY A 58 10.61 -19.86 -7.13
CA GLY A 58 11.15 -19.96 -8.49
C GLY A 58 10.62 -18.94 -9.49
N PHE A 59 10.02 -17.82 -9.05
CA PHE A 59 9.76 -16.70 -9.96
C PHE A 59 11.02 -15.87 -10.20
N GLU A 60 11.14 -15.35 -11.42
CA GLU A 60 12.26 -14.54 -11.91
C GLU A 60 11.75 -13.40 -12.82
N ASN A 61 12.66 -12.57 -13.34
CA ASN A 61 12.36 -11.47 -14.27
C ASN A 61 11.29 -10.50 -13.73
N PHE A 62 11.54 -9.94 -12.55
CA PHE A 62 10.60 -9.06 -11.85
C PHE A 62 10.54 -7.67 -12.48
N GLU A 63 9.34 -7.19 -12.72
CA GLU A 63 9.03 -5.81 -13.11
C GLU A 63 7.97 -5.24 -12.17
N PHE A 64 8.06 -3.93 -11.95
CA PHE A 64 7.27 -3.24 -10.94
C PHE A 64 6.57 -2.05 -11.55
N PHE A 65 5.30 -1.91 -11.21
CA PHE A 65 4.50 -0.75 -11.60
C PHE A 65 3.72 -0.24 -10.41
N GLN A 66 3.65 1.06 -10.25
CA GLN A 66 3.05 1.71 -9.10
C GLN A 66 2.07 2.82 -9.49
N THR A 67 1.07 3.01 -8.64
CA THR A 67 0.08 4.12 -8.67
C THR A 67 -0.18 4.57 -7.24
N LEU A 68 -1.02 5.59 -7.06
CA LEU A 68 -1.30 6.21 -5.76
C LEU A 68 0.01 6.74 -5.16
N THR A 69 0.71 7.58 -5.92
CA THR A 69 1.97 8.21 -5.54
C THR A 69 1.76 9.53 -4.81
N ARG A 70 0.55 10.08 -4.87
CA ARG A 70 0.13 11.21 -4.02
C ARG A 70 -0.27 10.71 -2.63
N HIS A 71 -0.10 11.58 -1.64
CA HIS A 71 -0.48 11.30 -0.24
C HIS A 71 -1.96 10.82 -0.15
N PRO A 72 -2.31 9.90 0.78
CA PRO A 72 -3.61 9.23 0.81
C PRO A 72 -4.80 10.18 0.87
N LYS A 73 -4.64 11.29 1.59
CA LYS A 73 -5.61 12.40 1.65
C LYS A 73 -6.04 12.96 0.29
N TYR A 74 -5.17 12.92 -0.72
CA TYR A 74 -5.36 13.55 -2.03
C TYR A 74 -5.34 12.53 -3.18
N SER A 75 -5.37 11.24 -2.87
CA SER A 75 -5.11 10.18 -3.85
C SER A 75 -6.27 9.95 -4.82
N ASP A 76 -7.47 10.45 -4.50
CA ASP A 76 -8.69 10.34 -5.31
C ASP A 76 -8.99 11.59 -6.16
N GLU A 77 -8.16 12.63 -6.06
CA GLU A 77 -8.32 13.88 -6.84
C GLU A 77 -8.04 13.70 -8.34
N LEU A 78 -7.22 12.72 -8.71
CA LEU A 78 -6.85 12.46 -10.10
C LEU A 78 -6.58 10.97 -10.33
N VAL A 79 -6.99 10.46 -11.49
CA VAL A 79 -6.60 9.12 -11.94
C VAL A 79 -5.12 9.11 -12.31
N GLU A 80 -4.33 8.33 -11.58
CA GLU A 80 -2.92 8.08 -11.92
C GLU A 80 -2.79 6.93 -12.92
N GLN A 81 -1.92 7.10 -13.92
CA GLN A 81 -1.48 5.99 -14.76
C GLN A 81 -0.30 5.27 -14.08
N PRO A 82 -0.19 3.94 -14.20
CA PRO A 82 0.93 3.21 -13.64
C PRO A 82 2.27 3.71 -14.17
N VAL A 83 3.22 3.95 -13.27
CA VAL A 83 4.61 4.27 -13.60
C VAL A 83 5.52 3.14 -13.13
N GLU A 84 6.71 3.03 -13.70
CA GLU A 84 7.68 2.01 -13.29
C GLU A 84 8.14 2.23 -11.83
N GLY A 85 8.42 1.12 -11.13
CA GLY A 85 8.96 1.10 -9.78
C GLY A 85 7.94 0.69 -8.70
N TYR A 86 8.36 0.78 -7.44
CA TYR A 86 7.56 0.40 -6.27
C TYR A 86 7.87 1.21 -5.00
N ASP A 87 8.75 2.21 -5.08
CA ASP A 87 9.33 2.95 -3.96
C ASP A 87 8.48 4.13 -3.47
N ARG A 88 7.41 4.49 -4.20
CA ARG A 88 6.61 5.71 -3.95
C ARG A 88 5.12 5.45 -3.80
N GLY A 89 4.58 4.50 -4.55
CA GLY A 89 3.15 4.29 -4.69
C GLY A 89 2.56 3.36 -3.63
N ASP A 90 1.31 3.63 -3.29
CA ASP A 90 0.53 2.83 -2.34
C ASP A 90 -0.12 1.58 -2.94
N TYR A 91 -0.13 1.51 -4.26
CA TYR A 91 -0.50 0.32 -4.99
C TYR A 91 0.65 -0.08 -5.92
N VAL A 92 1.16 -1.29 -5.71
CA VAL A 92 2.27 -1.86 -6.49
C VAL A 92 1.81 -3.16 -7.14
N ALA A 93 1.93 -3.23 -8.45
CA ALA A 93 1.84 -4.45 -9.23
C ALA A 93 3.24 -5.05 -9.40
N ILE A 94 3.38 -6.34 -9.11
CA ILE A 94 4.60 -7.12 -9.35
C ILE A 94 4.30 -8.06 -10.50
N ARG A 95 5.01 -7.90 -11.62
CA ARG A 95 5.01 -8.87 -12.72
C ARG A 95 6.27 -9.71 -12.60
N ALA A 96 6.14 -11.03 -12.77
CA ALA A 96 7.25 -11.96 -12.74
C ALA A 96 6.94 -13.16 -13.65
N ARG A 97 7.99 -13.89 -14.04
CA ARG A 97 7.89 -15.08 -14.86
C ARG A 97 8.27 -16.31 -14.03
N LYS A 98 7.52 -17.39 -14.17
CA LYS A 98 7.96 -18.72 -13.74
C LYS A 98 8.56 -19.45 -14.96
N PRO A 99 9.75 -20.05 -14.83
CA PRO A 99 10.38 -20.82 -15.90
C PRO A 99 9.49 -21.94 -16.46
#